data_AF-A0A6I6W5M9-F1
#
_entry.id   AF-A0A6I6W5M9-F1
#
_cell.length_a   1.000
_cell.length_b   1.000
_cell.length_c   1.000
_cell.angle_alpha   90.00
_cell.angle_beta   90.00
_cell.angle_gamma   90.00
#
_symmetry.space_group_name_H-M   'P 1'
#
loop_
_entity.id
_entity.type
_entity.pdbx_description
1 polymer ?
#
loop_
_entity_poly.entity_id
_entity_poly.type
_entity_poly.pdbx_seq_one_letter_code
_entity_poly.pdbx_strand_id
1 'polypeptide(L)'
;MVGMVIAGHMPLAPFLIASAIAFSSVFLMLGILLATVLFIAGPIGFSQADSLLTWCLAMFVFTLGEMIIYPSEYLFIDTIAPDALRGSYYGAQNLTAVGGTLCFLSGRRVAGSC
;
A
#
# COMPACT_ATOMS: atom_id res chain seq x y z
N MET A 1 14.89 15.55 -33.95
CA MET A 1 16.24 15.22 -34.45
C MET A 1 17.26 15.06 -33.31
N VAL A 2 17.20 15.87 -32.24
CA VAL A 2 18.08 15.76 -31.06
C VAL A 2 17.96 14.41 -30.32
N GLY A 3 16.77 13.78 -30.30
CA GLY A 3 16.55 12.49 -29.63
C GLY A 3 17.25 11.27 -30.29
N MET A 4 17.51 11.31 -31.60
CA MET A 4 18.30 10.26 -32.29
C MET A 4 19.82 10.47 -32.12
N VAL A 5 20.27 11.71 -31.87
CA VAL A 5 21.70 12.04 -31.70
C VAL A 5 22.23 11.56 -30.35
N ILE A 6 21.40 11.47 -29.32
CA ILE A 6 21.77 10.94 -27.98
C ILE A 6 21.76 9.40 -27.95
N ALA A 7 20.91 8.77 -28.79
CA ALA A 7 20.84 7.31 -28.92
C ALA A 7 22.13 6.67 -29.48
N GLY A 8 22.97 7.44 -30.18
CA GLY A 8 24.25 6.98 -30.72
C GLY A 8 25.40 6.88 -29.71
N HIS A 9 25.34 7.58 -28.57
CA HIS A 9 26.43 7.63 -27.58
C HIS A 9 26.18 6.80 -26.31
N MET A 10 24.92 6.46 -26.00
CA MET A 10 24.54 5.70 -24.80
C MET A 10 23.28 4.86 -25.07
N PRO A 11 23.40 3.74 -25.81
CA PRO A 11 22.27 2.87 -26.19
C PRO A 11 21.57 2.20 -25.00
N LEU A 12 22.16 2.25 -23.79
CA LEU A 12 21.66 1.66 -22.56
C LEU A 12 20.69 2.55 -21.75
N ALA A 13 20.66 3.86 -21.99
CA ALA A 13 19.80 4.79 -21.26
C ALA A 13 18.29 4.47 -21.34
N PRO A 14 17.71 4.16 -22.53
CA PRO A 14 16.29 3.79 -22.61
C PRO A 14 15.99 2.45 -21.92
N PHE A 15 16.94 1.51 -21.88
CA PHE A 15 16.78 0.23 -21.18
C PHE A 15 16.80 0.39 -19.65
N LEU A 16 17.67 1.25 -19.12
CA LEU A 16 17.70 1.55 -17.68
C LEU A 16 16.42 2.25 -17.23
N ILE A 17 15.94 3.22 -18.01
CA ILE A 17 14.66 3.92 -17.74
C ILE A 17 13.48 2.93 -17.81
N ALA A 18 13.43 2.07 -18.83
CA ALA A 18 12.39 1.04 -18.93
C ALA A 18 12.44 0.04 -17.76
N SER A 19 13.64 -0.37 -17.32
CA SER A 19 13.80 -1.27 -16.17
C SER A 19 13.41 -0.63 -14.83
N ALA A 20 13.64 0.68 -14.66
CA ALA A 20 13.24 1.42 -13.46
C ALA A 20 11.70 1.56 -13.39
N ILE A 21 11.04 1.80 -14.53
CA ILE A 21 9.57 1.85 -14.62
C ILE A 21 8.96 0.46 -14.41
N ALA A 22 9.59 -0.60 -14.94
CA ALA A 22 9.16 -1.98 -14.71
C ALA A 22 9.33 -2.39 -13.23
N PHE A 23 10.42 -2.00 -12.57
CA PHE A 23 10.62 -2.29 -11.15
C PHE A 23 9.61 -1.55 -10.27
N SER A 24 9.32 -0.29 -10.57
CA SER A 24 8.30 0.51 -9.86
C SER A 24 6.89 -0.07 -10.01
N SER A 25 6.50 -0.49 -11.22
CA SER A 25 5.17 -1.06 -11.48
C SER A 25 4.99 -2.47 -10.92
N VAL A 26 6.03 -3.32 -10.94
CA VAL A 26 6.02 -4.65 -10.31
C VAL A 26 5.95 -4.54 -8.79
N PHE A 27 6.74 -3.63 -8.19
CA PHE A 27 6.70 -3.38 -6.74
C PHE A 27 5.34 -2.86 -6.27
N LEU A 28 4.70 -1.97 -7.06
CA LEU A 28 3.33 -1.50 -6.79
C LEU A 28 2.32 -2.64 -6.81
N MET A 29 2.30 -3.44 -7.87
CA MET A 29 1.26 -4.46 -8.05
C MET A 29 1.41 -5.64 -7.08
N LEU A 30 2.63 -6.16 -6.92
CA LEU A 30 2.90 -7.27 -5.98
C LEU A 30 2.89 -6.80 -4.52
N GLY A 31 3.37 -5.58 -4.23
CA GLY A 31 3.38 -5.02 -2.88
C GLY A 31 1.98 -4.85 -2.32
N ILE A 32 1.04 -4.30 -3.10
CA ILE A 32 -0.36 -4.11 -2.67
C ILE A 32 -1.06 -5.46 -2.50
N LEU A 33 -0.85 -6.41 -3.41
CA LEU A 33 -1.42 -7.76 -3.30
C LEU A 33 -0.92 -8.47 -2.04
N LEU A 34 0.39 -8.48 -1.82
CA LEU A 34 1.00 -9.10 -0.65
C LEU A 34 0.53 -8.43 0.65
N ALA A 35 0.53 -7.09 0.68
CA ALA A 35 0.07 -6.31 1.83
C ALA A 35 -1.40 -6.58 2.15
N THR A 36 -2.27 -6.66 1.15
CA THR A 36 -3.69 -6.95 1.34
C THR A 36 -3.91 -8.35 1.92
N VAL A 37 -3.15 -9.34 1.45
CA VAL A 37 -3.20 -10.71 1.99
C VAL A 37 -2.75 -10.74 3.46
N LEU A 38 -1.65 -10.07 3.79
CA LEU A 38 -1.15 -9.97 5.18
C LEU A 38 -2.13 -9.20 6.08
N PHE A 39 -2.71 -8.11 5.56
CA PHE A 39 -3.68 -7.28 6.27
C PHE A 39 -4.99 -8.03 6.56
N ILE A 40 -5.44 -8.92 5.67
CA ILE A 40 -6.62 -9.77 5.91
C ILE A 40 -6.26 -10.95 6.82
N ALA A 41 -5.07 -11.55 6.65
CA ALA A 41 -4.63 -12.68 7.45
C ALA A 41 -4.44 -12.31 8.94
N GLY A 42 -4.02 -11.07 9.25
CA GLY A 42 -3.83 -10.59 10.62
C GLY A 42 -5.10 -10.69 11.49
N PRO A 43 -6.21 -10.00 11.14
CA PRO A 43 -7.48 -10.05 11.87
C PRO A 43 -8.10 -11.45 11.94
N ILE A 44 -7.91 -12.26 10.90
CA ILE A 44 -8.34 -13.67 10.92
C ILE A 44 -7.52 -14.45 11.97
N GLY A 45 -6.20 -14.25 12.01
CA GLY A 45 -5.32 -14.81 13.03
C GLY A 45 -5.67 -14.33 14.45
N PHE A 46 -6.10 -13.08 14.60
CA PHE A 46 -6.62 -12.55 15.87
C PHE A 46 -7.87 -13.28 16.36
N SER A 47 -8.79 -13.60 15.44
CA SER A 47 -10.04 -14.26 15.79
C SER A 47 -9.87 -15.71 16.29
N GLN A 48 -8.75 -16.36 15.95
CA GLN A 48 -8.46 -17.75 16.32
C GLN A 48 -7.34 -17.89 17.36
N ALA A 49 -6.86 -16.78 17.93
CA ALA A 49 -5.74 -16.79 18.86
C ALA A 49 -6.19 -17.19 20.28
N ASP A 50 -5.90 -18.43 20.69
CA ASP A 50 -6.15 -18.93 22.06
C ASP A 50 -5.05 -18.57 23.06
N SER A 51 -3.86 -18.18 22.57
CA SER A 51 -2.69 -17.87 23.41
C SER A 51 -2.14 -16.47 23.19
N LEU A 52 -1.53 -15.89 24.23
CA LEU A 52 -0.84 -14.58 24.17
C LEU A 52 0.22 -14.54 23.06
N LEU A 53 0.92 -15.65 22.84
CA LEU A 53 2.00 -15.72 21.87
C LEU A 53 1.47 -15.68 20.42
N THR A 54 0.37 -16.40 20.15
CA THR A 54 -0.32 -16.34 18.85
C THR A 54 -0.94 -14.95 18.61
N TRP A 55 -1.40 -14.28 19.66
CA TRP A 55 -1.92 -12.91 19.59
C TRP A 55 -0.82 -11.89 19.23
N CYS A 56 0.35 -12.00 19.86
CA CYS A 56 1.52 -11.18 19.53
C CYS A 56 2.01 -11.41 18.09
N LEU A 57 2.03 -12.66 17.62
CA LEU A 57 2.41 -12.97 16.24
C LEU A 57 1.40 -12.42 15.22
N ALA A 58 0.10 -12.53 15.50
CA ALA A 58 -0.92 -11.92 14.66
C ALA A 58 -0.77 -10.40 14.58
N MET A 59 -0.40 -9.73 15.68
CA MET A 59 -0.18 -8.27 15.71
C MET A 59 1.01 -7.90 14.83
N PHE A 60 2.10 -8.66 14.96
CA PHE A 60 3.29 -8.44 14.15
C PHE A 60 3.00 -8.59 12.65
N VAL A 61 2.30 -9.65 12.24
CA VAL A 61 1.91 -9.88 10.83
C VAL A 61 1.01 -8.75 10.32
N PHE A 62 0.04 -8.33 11.13
CA PHE A 62 -0.86 -7.23 10.80
C PHE A 62 -0.11 -5.90 10.60
N THR A 63 0.75 -5.52 11.54
CA THR A 63 1.57 -4.29 11.44
C THR A 63 2.53 -4.33 10.25
N LEU A 64 3.06 -5.50 9.91
CA LEU A 64 3.93 -5.67 8.74
C LEU A 64 3.14 -5.47 7.43
N GLY A 65 1.89 -5.94 7.37
CA GLY A 65 0.96 -5.65 6.28
C GLY A 65 0.68 -4.16 6.12
N GLU A 66 0.38 -3.46 7.23
CA GLU A 66 0.15 -2.01 7.23
C GLU A 66 1.40 -1.22 6.80
N MET A 67 2.59 -1.62 7.26
CA MET A 67 3.85 -0.97 6.89
C MET A 67 4.09 -0.98 5.37
N ILE A 68 3.70 -2.06 4.68
CA ILE A 68 3.87 -2.19 3.22
C ILE A 68 2.76 -1.44 2.48
N ILE A 69 1.54 -1.43 3.01
CA ILE A 69 0.38 -0.85 2.31
C ILE A 69 0.49 0.69 2.19
N TYR A 70 0.97 1.37 3.23
CA TYR A 70 1.12 2.83 3.23
C TYR A 70 1.99 3.36 2.07
N PRO A 71 3.27 2.97 1.92
CA PRO A 71 4.12 3.49 0.85
C PRO A 71 3.61 3.08 -0.54
N SER A 72 3.05 1.88 -0.67
CA SER A 72 2.47 1.43 -1.94
C SER A 72 1.25 2.25 -2.35
N GLU A 73 0.41 2.66 -1.41
CA GLU A 73 -0.77 3.49 -1.69
C GLU A 73 -0.36 4.91 -2.16
N TYR A 74 0.62 5.53 -1.47
CA TYR A 74 1.14 6.85 -1.88
C TYR A 74 1.74 6.82 -3.29
N LEU A 75 2.54 5.78 -3.57
CA LEU A 75 3.17 5.61 -4.88
C LEU A 75 2.13 5.32 -5.98
N PHE A 76 1.03 4.63 -5.64
CA PHE A 76 -0.09 4.39 -6.57
C PHE A 76 -0.84 5.69 -6.90
N ILE A 77 -1.11 6.51 -5.90
CA ILE A 77 -1.71 7.84 -6.07
C ILE A 77 -0.84 8.71 -6.98
N ASP A 78 0.48 8.70 -6.79
CA ASP A 78 1.43 9.44 -7.62
C ASP A 78 1.47 8.96 -9.08
N THR A 79 1.22 7.67 -9.35
CA THR A 79 1.14 7.17 -10.73
C THR A 79 -0.15 7.54 -11.46
N ILE A 80 -1.23 7.85 -10.73
CA ILE A 80 -2.55 8.15 -11.31
C ILE A 80 -2.80 9.65 -11.41
N ALA A 81 -2.27 10.45 -10.48
CA ALA A 81 -2.62 11.85 -10.36
C ALA A 81 -1.92 12.74 -11.41
N PRO A 82 -2.66 13.48 -12.25
CA PRO A 82 -2.09 14.52 -13.11
C PRO A 82 -1.66 15.73 -12.27
N ASP A 83 -0.59 16.44 -12.67
CA ASP A 83 0.05 17.51 -11.88
C ASP A 83 -0.91 18.60 -11.37
N ALA A 84 -1.94 18.95 -12.15
CA ALA A 84 -2.93 19.96 -11.78
C ALA A 84 -3.95 19.51 -10.72
N LEU A 85 -4.09 18.20 -10.48
CA LEU A 85 -5.15 17.63 -9.63
C LEU A 85 -4.62 16.79 -8.46
N ARG A 86 -3.28 16.70 -8.26
CA ARG A 86 -2.65 15.91 -7.20
C ARG A 86 -3.23 16.21 -5.81
N GLY A 87 -3.54 17.48 -5.53
CA GLY A 87 -4.15 17.90 -4.26
C GLY A 87 -5.53 17.27 -4.00
N SER A 88 -6.32 16.98 -5.04
CA SER A 88 -7.64 16.34 -4.90
C SER A 88 -7.50 14.83 -4.61
N TYR A 89 -6.51 14.16 -5.19
CA TYR A 89 -6.22 12.75 -4.93
C TYR A 89 -5.68 12.50 -3.52
N TYR A 90 -4.76 13.34 -3.03
CA TYR A 90 -4.37 13.32 -1.61
C TYR A 90 -5.51 13.77 -0.68
N GLY A 91 -6.42 14.62 -1.18
CA GLY A 91 -7.66 14.94 -0.50
C GLY A 91 -8.54 13.70 -0.25
N ALA A 92 -8.71 12.85 -1.28
CA ALA A 92 -9.44 11.59 -1.16
C ALA A 92 -8.76 10.60 -0.19
N GLN A 93 -7.44 10.65 -0.03
CA GLN A 93 -6.72 9.83 0.95
C GLN A 93 -7.12 10.14 2.39
N ASN A 94 -7.60 11.35 2.69
CA ASN A 94 -8.15 11.65 4.02
C ASN A 94 -9.41 10.83 4.34
N LEU A 95 -10.04 10.19 3.35
CA LEU A 95 -11.16 9.27 3.59
C LEU A 95 -10.73 8.04 4.40
N THR A 96 -9.43 7.72 4.46
CA THR A 96 -8.88 6.68 5.35
C THR A 96 -9.19 6.97 6.83
N ALA A 97 -9.32 8.25 7.23
CA ALA A 97 -9.76 8.63 8.58
C ALA A 97 -11.22 8.20 8.89
N VAL A 98 -12.07 8.11 7.86
CA VAL A 98 -13.44 7.58 7.99
C VAL A 98 -13.39 6.09 8.30
N GLY A 99 -12.49 5.34 7.68
CA GLY A 99 -12.25 3.92 7.98
C GLY A 99 -11.90 3.68 9.46
N GLY A 100 -10.98 4.48 10.01
CA GLY A 100 -10.64 4.42 11.44
C GLY A 100 -11.83 4.73 12.35
N THR A 101 -12.66 5.70 11.97
CA THR A 101 -13.89 6.04 12.70
C THR A 101 -14.92 4.92 12.65
N LEU A 102 -15.10 4.27 11.50
CA LEU A 102 -15.98 3.11 11.33
C LEU A 102 -15.51 1.92 12.17
N CYS A 103 -14.20 1.65 12.19
CA CYS A 103 -13.61 0.63 13.06
C CYS A 103 -13.97 0.89 14.53
N PHE A 104 -13.74 2.12 15.02
CA PHE A 104 -14.08 2.51 16.38
C PHE A 104 -15.58 2.37 16.69
N LEU A 105 -16.45 2.83 15.79
CA LEU A 105 -17.91 2.72 15.96
C LEU A 105 -18.39 1.27 15.98
N SER A 106 -17.80 0.40 15.15
CA SER A 106 -18.12 -1.02 15.12
C SER A 106 -17.70 -1.74 16.41
N GLY A 107 -16.50 -1.44 16.93
CA GLY A 107 -16.00 -1.99 18.19
C GLY A 107 -16.85 -1.60 19.40
N ARG A 108 -17.44 -0.39 19.39
CA ARG A 108 -18.38 0.04 20.45
C ARG A 108 -19.62 -0.84 20.56
N ARG A 109 -20.06 -1.49 19.48
CA ARG A 109 -21.21 -2.41 19.55
C ARG A 109 -20.82 -3.76 20.14
N VAL A 110 -19.59 -4.21 19.88
CA VAL A 110 -19.09 -5.50 20.39
C VAL A 110 -18.72 -5.40 21.87
N ALA A 111 -18.18 -4.25 22.32
CA ALA A 111 -17.80 -4.03 23.72
C ALA A 111 -19.00 -3.90 24.69
N GLY A 112 -20.22 -3.66 24.18
CA GLY A 112 -21.42 -3.53 25.00
C GLY A 112 -22.17 -4.84 25.29
N SER A 113 -21.65 -5.99 24.83
CA SER A 113 -22.27 -7.32 25.02
C SER A 113 -21.56 -8.20 26.06
N CYS A 114 -20.66 -7.63 26.87
CA CYS A 114 -20.04 -8.26 28.03
C CYS A 114 -20.58 -7.66 29.34
#